data_AF-A0A225UCB0-F1
#
_entry.id   AF-A0A225UCB0-F1
#
_cell.length_a   1.000
_cell.length_b   1.000
_cell.length_c   1.000
_cell.angle_alpha   90.00
_cell.angle_beta   90.00
_cell.angle_gamma   90.00
#
_symmetry.space_group_name_H-M   'P 1'
#
loop_
_entity.id
_entity.type
_entity.pdbx_description
1 polymer ?
#
loop_
_entity_poly.entity_id
_entity_poly.type
_entity_poly.pdbx_seq_one_letter_code
_entity_poly.pdbx_strand_id
1 'polypeptide(L)' 'MLQMTVSWLSGSNYHTTHCLGGTAVPTIYAVMHEVMNALCECPELRIHAPTELQERVFDLADGFADISKDTILT' A
#
# COMPACT_ATOMS: atom_id res chain seq x y z
N MET A 1 -15.73 -2.18 -5.67
CA MET A 1 -14.47 -1.83 -4.96
C MET A 1 -13.22 -2.34 -5.68
N LEU A 2 -13.24 -3.51 -6.32
CA LEU A 2 -12.09 -4.05 -7.06
C LEU A 2 -11.44 -3.06 -8.06
N GLN A 3 -12.23 -2.38 -8.90
CA GLN A 3 -11.68 -1.40 -9.87
C GLN A 3 -11.00 -0.20 -9.19
N MET A 4 -11.51 0.23 -8.03
CA MET A 4 -10.96 1.33 -7.23
C MET A 4 -9.60 0.93 -6.64
N THR A 5 -9.52 -0.29 -6.10
CA THR A 5 -8.28 -0.88 -5.58
C THR A 5 -7.22 -1.05 -6.68
N VAL A 6 -7.60 -1.55 -7.86
CA VAL A 6 -6.67 -1.71 -9.00
C VAL A 6 -6.18 -0.35 -9.49
N SER A 7 -7.06 0.65 -9.62
CA SER A 7 -6.65 2.01 -9.97
C SER A 7 -5.69 2.59 -8.93
N TRP A 8 -5.96 2.42 -7.63
CA TRP A 8 -5.02 2.85 -6.58
C TRP A 8 -3.66 2.15 -6.67
N LEU A 9 -3.64 0.81 -6.79
CA LEU A 9 -2.39 0.04 -6.95
C LEU A 9 -1.58 0.47 -8.18
N SER A 10 -2.24 0.92 -9.25
CA SER A 10 -1.59 1.42 -10.46
C SER A 10 -1.06 2.88 -10.34
N GLY A 11 -1.16 3.49 -9.15
CA GLY A 11 -0.68 4.85 -8.88
C GLY A 11 -1.71 5.95 -9.15
N SER A 12 -3.00 5.61 -9.23
CA SER A 12 -4.07 6.61 -9.32
C SER A 12 -4.07 7.50 -8.08
N ASN A 13 -4.23 8.81 -8.28
CA ASN A 13 -4.32 9.77 -7.20
C ASN A 13 -5.47 9.38 -6.26
N TYR A 14 -5.18 9.33 -4.95
CA TYR A 14 -6.15 9.16 -3.87
C TYR A 14 -7.39 10.03 -4.09
N HIS A 15 -7.22 11.29 -4.49
CA HIS A 15 -8.32 12.21 -4.71
C HIS A 15 -9.25 11.75 -5.85
N THR A 16 -8.69 11.23 -6.95
CA THR A 16 -9.46 10.71 -8.08
C THR A 16 -10.21 9.43 -7.68
N THR A 17 -9.54 8.53 -6.97
CA THR A 17 -10.09 7.27 -6.48
C THR A 17 -11.23 7.49 -5.47
N HIS A 18 -11.07 8.43 -4.54
CA HIS A 18 -12.09 8.83 -3.57
C HIS A 18 -13.29 9.51 -4.25
N CYS A 19 -13.04 10.50 -5.10
CA CYS A 19 -14.10 11.27 -5.77
C CYS A 19 -14.95 10.40 -6.71
N LEU A 20 -14.35 9.43 -7.41
CA LEU A 20 -15.07 8.52 -8.29
C LEU A 20 -15.77 7.38 -7.54
N GLY A 21 -15.18 6.92 -6.42
CA GLY A 21 -15.75 5.85 -5.62
C GLY A 21 -16.97 6.27 -4.79
N GLY A 22 -17.12 7.56 -4.50
CA GLY A 22 -18.20 8.07 -3.64
C GLY A 22 -18.18 7.47 -2.22
N THR A 23 -17.02 6.97 -1.78
CA THR A 23 -16.83 6.30 -0.49
C THR A 23 -16.18 7.24 0.50
N ALA A 24 -16.55 7.11 1.78
CA ALA A 24 -15.94 7.92 2.83
C ALA A 24 -14.45 7.56 2.98
N VAL A 25 -13.62 8.55 3.33
CA VAL A 25 -12.19 8.41 3.58
C VAL A 25 -11.83 7.17 4.43
N PRO A 26 -12.49 6.91 5.58
CA PRO A 26 -12.15 5.76 6.42
C PRO A 26 -12.40 4.41 5.71
N THR A 27 -13.44 4.34 4.87
CA THR A 27 -13.77 3.15 4.10
C THR A 27 -12.70 2.86 3.06
N ILE A 28 -12.11 3.90 2.46
CA ILE A 28 -11.01 3.74 1.51
C ILE A 28 -9.78 3.13 2.20
N TYR A 29 -9.38 3.68 3.34
CA TYR A 29 -8.26 3.14 4.11
C TYR A 29 -8.51 1.72 4.59
N ALA A 30 -9.72 1.40 5.06
CA ALA A 30 -10.08 0.04 5.46
C ALA A 30 -9.86 -0.97 4.31
N VAL A 31 -10.28 -0.60 3.10
CA VAL A 31 -10.09 -1.43 1.90
C VAL A 31 -8.62 -1.57 1.51
N MET A 32 -7.85 -0.48 1.62
CA MET A 32 -6.40 -0.54 1.38
C MET A 32 -5.72 -1.49 2.36
N HIS A 33 -6.06 -1.41 3.66
CA HIS A 33 -5.54 -2.31 4.67
C HIS A 33 -5.89 -3.77 4.39
N GLU A 34 -7.15 -4.08 4.07
CA GLU A 34 -7.57 -5.45 3.73
C GLU A 34 -6.79 -6.01 2.54
N VAL A 35 -6.57 -5.20 1.50
CA VAL A 35 -5.83 -5.59 0.30
C VAL A 35 -4.34 -5.81 0.61
N MET A 36 -3.72 -4.91 1.37
CA MET A 36 -2.32 -5.05 1.76
C MET A 36 -2.09 -6.26 2.66
N ASN A 37 -3.01 -6.54 3.58
CA ASN A 37 -2.96 -7.74 4.41
C ASN A 37 -3.06 -9.02 3.55
N ALA A 38 -4.00 -9.06 2.61
CA ALA A 38 -4.13 -10.20 1.69
C ALA A 38 -2.88 -10.40 0.81
N LEU A 39 -2.24 -9.33 0.34
CA LEU A 39 -0.97 -9.41 -0.39
C LEU A 39 0.18 -9.92 0.49
N CYS A 40 0.23 -9.52 1.76
CA CYS A 40 1.24 -10.00 2.71
C CYS A 40 1.05 -11.48 3.07
N GLU A 41 -0.19 -11.98 3.09
CA GLU A 41 -0.51 -13.39 3.34
C GLU A 41 -0.22 -14.31 2.14
N CYS A 42 0.01 -13.76 0.94
CA CYS A 42 0.37 -14.50 -0.27
C CYS A 42 1.86 -14.32 -0.60
N PRO A 43 2.75 -15.26 -0.24
CA PRO A 43 4.20 -15.12 -0.47
C PRO A 43 4.57 -14.90 -1.93
N GLU A 44 3.80 -15.45 -2.89
CA GLU A 44 4.05 -15.26 -4.33
C GLU A 44 3.76 -13.84 -4.82
N LEU A 45 2.97 -13.07 -4.07
CA LEU A 45 2.60 -11.69 -4.38
C LEU A 45 3.41 -10.67 -3.57
N ARG A 46 4.32 -11.14 -2.71
CA ARG A 46 5.15 -10.26 -1.90
C ARG A 46 6.07 -9.45 -2.81
N ILE A 47 5.92 -8.13 -2.75
CA ILE A 47 6.80 -7.22 -3.50
C ILE A 47 8.18 -7.29 -2.87
N HIS A 48 9.13 -7.87 -3.60
CA HIS A 48 10.53 -7.92 -3.18
C HIS A 48 11.25 -6.65 -3.62
N ALA A 49 12.17 -6.18 -2.78
CA ALA A 49 13.09 -5.14 -3.20
C ALA A 49 13.89 -5.64 -4.41
N PRO A 50 14.21 -4.78 -5.40
CA PRO A 50 15.03 -5.17 -6.55
C PRO A 50 16.44 -5.66 -6.19
N THR A 51 16.87 -5.46 -4.94
CA THR A 51 18.18 -5.86 -4.43
C THR A 51 18.03 -7.02 -3.46
N GLU A 52 18.76 -8.12 -3.72
CA GLU A 52 18.80 -9.31 -2.86
C GLU A 52 19.66 -9.14 -1.59
N LEU A 53 20.39 -8.04 -1.50
CA LEU A 53 21.31 -7.77 -0.39
C LEU A 53 20.49 -7.37 0.85
N GLN A 54 20.49 -8.25 1.85
CA GLN A 54 19.62 -8.18 3.02
C GLN A 54 19.70 -6.84 3.76
N GLU A 55 20.91 -6.26 3.87
CA GLU A 55 21.15 -4.93 4.46
C GLU A 55 20.35 -3.83 3.74
N ARG A 56 20.31 -3.84 2.40
CA ARG A 56 19.55 -2.85 1.63
C ARG A 56 18.03 -3.02 1.76
N VAL A 57 17.57 -4.23 2.06
CA VAL A 57 16.14 -4.48 2.32
C VAL A 57 15.73 -3.84 3.65
N PHE A 58 16.59 -3.94 4.67
CA PHE A 58 16.36 -3.28 5.97
C PHE A 58 16.46 -1.76 5.86
N ASP A 59 17.48 -1.22 5.19
CA ASP A 59 17.61 0.23 4.94
C ASP A 59 16.40 0.79 4.21
N LEU A 60 15.84 0.04 3.25
CA LEU A 60 14.65 0.43 2.51
C LEU A 60 13.40 0.40 3.41
N ALA A 61 13.24 -0.62 4.24
CA ALA A 61 12.13 -0.73 5.18
C ALA A 61 12.16 0.41 6.21
N ASP A 62 13.33 0.71 6.77
CA ASP A 62 13.55 1.81 7.71
C ASP A 62 13.28 3.16 7.02
N GLY A 63 13.77 3.35 5.79
CA GLY A 63 13.47 4.55 5.00
C GLY A 63 11.98 4.76 4.74
N PHE A 64 11.21 3.69 4.51
CA PHE A 64 9.75 3.79 4.41
C PHE A 64 9.09 4.11 5.75
N ALA A 65 9.58 3.52 6.85
CA ALA A 65 9.10 3.81 8.19
C ALA A 65 9.34 5.28 8.58
N ASP A 66 10.48 5.85 8.23
CA ASP A 66 10.83 7.25 8.50
C ASP A 66 9.98 8.24 7.70
N ILE A 67 9.57 7.88 6.48
CA ILE A 67 8.65 8.69 5.65
C ILE A 67 7.23 8.66 6.24
N SER A 68 6.83 7.54 6.85
CA SER A 68 5.59 7.46 7.61
C SER A 68 5.78 8.16 8.95
N LYS A 69 5.43 9.45 8.99
CA LYS A 69 5.59 10.33 10.18
C LYS A 69 5.01 9.80 11.50
N ASP A 70 4.22 8.73 11.48
CA ASP A 70 3.56 8.16 12.66
C ASP A 70 3.76 6.65 12.82
N THR A 71 4.61 5.99 12.02
CA THR A 71 4.67 4.50 11.98
C THR A 71 3.30 3.88 11.73
N ILE A 72 2.41 4.63 11.10
CA ILE A 72 1.14 4.14 10.60
C ILE A 72 1.42 3.84 9.13
N LEU A 73 1.62 2.56 8.82
CA LEU A 73 1.43 2.09 7.44
C LEU A 73 0.04 2.59 7.03
N THR A 74 0.00 3.65 6.23
CA THR A 74 -1.21 4.17 5.59
C THR A 74 -1.27 3.63 4.18
#